data_AF-A0A094A6F0-F1
#
_entry.id   AF-A0A094A6F0-F1
#
_cell.length_a   1.000
_cell.length_b   1.000
_cell.length_c   1.000
_cell.angle_alpha   90.00
_cell.angle_beta   90.00
_cell.angle_gamma   90.00
#
_symmetry.space_group_name_H-M   'P 1'
#
loop_
_entity.id
_entity.type
_entity.pdbx_description
1 polymer ?
#
loop_
_entity_poly.entity_id
_entity_poly.type
_entity_poly.pdbx_seq_one_letter_code
_entity_poly.pdbx_strand_id
1 'polypeptide(L)'
;METAMEAVPKNGISIEDLKAEPSIWYKIHVPIYDLRNYQENPQARERLNTVEDLSYIDKPYFDLVESQQVKACTMDSMSSKSL
;
A
#
# COMPACT_ATOMS: atom_id res chain seq x y z
N MET A 1 -2.01 29.55 27.46
CA MET A 1 -2.89 28.53 26.85
C MET A 1 -2.06 27.87 25.78
N GLU A 2 -1.47 26.73 26.11
CA GLU A 2 -0.50 26.02 25.27
C GLU A 2 -1.25 24.92 24.53
N THR A 3 -1.24 25.01 23.20
CA THR A 3 -1.88 24.05 22.29
C THR A 3 -1.19 22.70 22.42
N ALA A 4 -1.93 21.67 22.80
CA ALA A 4 -1.46 20.29 22.76
C ALA A 4 -1.18 19.92 21.29
N MET A 5 0.09 19.89 20.91
CA MET A 5 0.55 19.16 19.73
C MET A 5 0.26 17.68 19.98
N GLU A 6 -0.73 17.13 19.28
CA GLU A 6 -0.92 15.69 19.19
C GLU A 6 0.40 15.06 18.71
N ALA A 7 0.93 14.15 19.54
CA ALA A 7 2.15 13.44 19.23
C ALA A 7 1.90 12.55 18.00
N VAL A 8 2.51 12.89 16.87
CA VAL A 8 2.59 12.02 15.70
C VAL A 8 3.20 10.68 16.14
N PRO A 9 2.53 9.53 15.92
CA PRO A 9 3.09 8.23 16.25
C PRO A 9 4.44 8.07 15.53
N LYS A 10 5.51 7.86 16.31
CA LYS A 10 6.89 7.70 15.82
C LYS A 10 7.19 6.34 15.20
N ASN A 11 6.19 5.46 15.12
CA ASN A 11 6.35 4.15 14.50
C ASN A 11 5.66 4.22 13.14
N GLY A 12 6.43 4.02 12.07
CA GLY A 12 5.90 3.89 10.72
C GLY A 12 4.83 2.81 10.65
N ILE A 13 4.02 2.84 9.58
CA ILE A 13 2.96 1.85 9.39
C ILE A 13 3.62 0.48 9.20
N SER A 14 3.22 -0.51 9.99
CA SER A 14 3.73 -1.87 9.85
C SER A 14 2.89 -2.68 8.86
N ILE A 15 3.43 -3.81 8.41
CA ILE A 15 2.66 -4.76 7.58
C ILE A 15 1.49 -5.34 8.38
N GLU A 16 1.64 -5.52 9.69
CA GLU A 16 0.60 -6.00 10.59
C GLU A 16 -0.58 -5.02 10.65
N ASP A 17 -0.32 -3.72 10.65
CA ASP A 17 -1.35 -2.68 10.58
C ASP A 17 -2.12 -2.75 9.27
N LEU A 18 -1.42 -2.92 8.13
CA LEU A 18 -2.08 -3.07 6.83
C LEU A 18 -2.93 -4.35 6.76
N LYS A 19 -2.47 -5.47 7.34
CA LYS A 19 -3.23 -6.72 7.42
C LYS A 19 -4.47 -6.60 8.30
N ALA A 20 -4.40 -5.78 9.34
CA ALA A 20 -5.51 -5.51 10.24
C ALA A 20 -6.62 -4.67 9.59
N GLU A 21 -6.36 -4.06 8.43
CA GLU A 21 -7.34 -3.32 7.63
C GLU A 21 -7.75 -4.13 6.38
N PRO A 22 -8.87 -4.88 6.40
CA PRO A 22 -9.20 -5.82 5.34
C PRO A 22 -9.42 -5.16 3.97
N SER A 23 -9.91 -3.92 3.92
CA SER A 23 -10.10 -3.14 2.70
C SER A 23 -8.78 -2.87 1.99
N ILE A 24 -7.80 -2.31 2.71
CA ILE A 24 -6.48 -2.02 2.15
C ILE A 24 -5.73 -3.32 1.87
N TRP A 25 -5.80 -4.31 2.77
CA TRP A 25 -5.17 -5.60 2.52
C TRP A 25 -5.69 -6.26 1.24
N TYR A 26 -7.01 -6.24 1.02
CA TYR A 26 -7.60 -6.71 -0.23
C TYR A 26 -7.10 -5.90 -1.44
N LYS A 27 -7.10 -4.57 -1.34
CA LYS A 27 -6.63 -3.67 -2.42
C LYS A 27 -5.17 -3.93 -2.81
N ILE A 28 -4.29 -4.30 -1.86
CA ILE A 28 -2.91 -4.72 -2.15
C ILE A 28 -2.86 -5.98 -3.02
N HIS A 29 -3.80 -6.92 -2.85
CA HIS A 29 -3.86 -8.14 -3.66
C HIS A 29 -4.44 -7.91 -5.06
N VAL A 30 -5.24 -6.86 -5.28
CA VAL A 30 -5.85 -6.57 -6.58
C VAL A 30 -4.81 -6.32 -7.70
N PRO A 31 -3.81 -5.43 -7.57
CA PRO A 31 -2.82 -5.23 -8.63
C PRO A 31 -1.99 -6.49 -8.87
N ILE A 32 -1.70 -7.28 -7.82
CA ILE A 32 -1.01 -8.57 -7.96
C ILE A 32 -1.85 -9.56 -8.78
N TYR A 33 -3.14 -9.63 -8.48
CA TYR A 33 -4.09 -10.45 -9.23
C TYR A 33 -4.17 -9.98 -10.70
N ASP A 34 -4.29 -8.68 -10.93
CA ASP A 34 -4.41 -8.13 -12.28
C ASP A 34 -3.17 -8.38 -13.12
N LEU A 35 -1.97 -8.19 -12.55
CA LEU A 35 -0.70 -8.46 -13.23
C LEU A 35 -0.58 -9.95 -13.61
N ARG A 36 -1.01 -10.86 -12.75
CA ARG A 36 -1.01 -12.30 -13.03
C ARG A 36 -2.01 -12.73 -14.09
N ASN A 37 -3.14 -12.01 -14.19
CA ASN A 37 -4.25 -12.36 -15.06
C ASN A 37 -4.41 -11.41 -16.25
N TYR A 38 -3.37 -10.63 -16.59
CA TYR A 38 -3.43 -9.62 -17.66
C TYR A 38 -3.91 -10.19 -19.01
N GLN A 39 -3.49 -11.40 -19.35
CA GLN A 39 -3.85 -12.07 -20.61
C GLN A 39 -5.28 -12.64 -20.60
N GLU A 40 -5.75 -13.10 -19.44
CA GLU A 40 -6.97 -13.90 -19.30
C GLU A 40 -8.17 -13.08 -18.83
N ASN A 41 -7.92 -11.94 -18.17
CA ASN A 41 -8.96 -11.08 -17.62
C ASN A 41 -8.98 -9.70 -18.31
N PRO A 42 -9.98 -9.42 -19.17
CA PRO A 42 -10.11 -8.13 -19.83
C PRO A 42 -10.25 -6.94 -18.88
N GLN A 43 -10.89 -7.12 -17.72
CA GLN A 43 -11.05 -6.04 -16.73
C GLN A 43 -9.72 -5.74 -16.02
N ALA A 44 -8.91 -6.77 -15.74
CA ALA A 44 -7.56 -6.57 -15.22
C ALA A 44 -6.71 -5.78 -16.21
N ARG A 45 -6.80 -6.13 -17.50
CA ARG A 45 -6.12 -5.40 -18.58
C ARG A 45 -6.58 -3.95 -18.68
N GLU A 46 -7.89 -3.71 -18.62
CA GLU A 46 -8.45 -2.36 -18.66
C GLU A 46 -7.94 -1.50 -17.49
N ARG A 47 -7.97 -2.02 -16.25
CA ARG A 47 -7.41 -1.32 -15.09
C ARG A 47 -5.91 -1.07 -15.21
N LEU A 48 -5.14 -2.07 -15.63
CA LEU A 48 -3.68 -1.92 -15.78
C LEU A 48 -3.30 -0.87 -16.83
N ASN A 49 -4.10 -0.72 -17.88
CA ASN A 49 -3.88 0.30 -18.92
C ASN A 49 -4.13 1.74 -18.44
N THR A 50 -4.77 1.95 -17.27
CA THR A 50 -5.01 3.28 -16.70
C THR A 50 -4.03 3.63 -15.57
N VAL A 51 -3.11 2.73 -15.22
CA VAL A 51 -2.09 2.98 -14.21
C VAL A 51 -1.04 3.97 -14.74
N GLU A 52 -0.86 5.08 -14.05
CA GLU A 52 0.17 6.08 -14.36
C GLU A 52 1.37 6.01 -13.40
N ASP A 53 1.15 5.55 -12.16
CA ASP A 53 2.19 5.42 -11.15
C ASP A 53 2.90 4.05 -11.25
N LEU A 54 4.21 4.06 -11.46
CA LEU A 54 5.03 2.85 -11.66
C LEU A 54 5.06 1.90 -10.45
N SER A 55 4.73 2.39 -9.24
CA SER A 55 4.64 1.54 -8.05
C SER A 55 3.35 0.74 -7.99
N TYR A 56 2.35 1.07 -8.82
CA TYR A 56 0.99 0.52 -8.75
C TYR A 56 0.26 0.81 -7.42
N ILE A 57 0.82 1.69 -6.58
CA ILE A 57 0.27 2.11 -5.27
C ILE A 57 -0.31 3.52 -5.42
N ASP A 58 -1.25 3.67 -6.33
CA ASP A 58 -2.08 4.85 -6.54
C ASP A 58 -3.35 4.40 -7.30
N LYS A 59 -4.08 5.33 -7.91
CA LYS A 59 -5.17 5.03 -8.84
C LYS A 59 -4.71 4.06 -9.94
N PRO A 60 -5.59 3.14 -10.38
CA PRO A 60 -6.99 3.00 -9.97
C PRO A 60 -7.21 2.14 -8.71
N TYR A 61 -6.15 1.64 -8.07
CA TYR A 61 -6.26 0.67 -6.97
C TYR A 61 -6.48 1.31 -5.61
N PHE A 62 -5.83 2.45 -5.39
CA PHE A 62 -5.86 3.19 -4.13
C PHE A 62 -6.31 4.63 -4.37
N ASP A 63 -6.99 5.21 -3.38
CA ASP A 63 -7.12 6.66 -3.34
C ASP A 63 -5.87 7.32 -2.75
N LEU A 64 -5.88 8.65 -2.65
CA LEU A 64 -4.74 9.42 -2.16
C LEU A 64 -4.36 9.08 -0.70
N VAL A 65 -5.34 8.83 0.16
CA VAL A 65 -5.09 8.53 1.57
C VAL A 65 -4.54 7.12 1.71
N GLU A 66 -5.18 6.16 1.04
CA GLU A 66 -4.76 4.76 1.06
C GLU A 66 -3.37 4.56 0.45
N SER A 67 -3.07 5.24 -0.67
CA SER A 67 -1.75 5.17 -1.30
C SER A 67 -0.65 5.72 -0.38
N GLN A 68 -0.89 6.84 0.30
CA GLN A 68 0.03 7.40 1.28
C GLN A 68 0.26 6.44 2.45
N GLN A 69 -0.81 5.81 2.95
CA GLN A 69 -0.72 4.82 4.01
C GLN A 69 0.11 3.60 3.60
N VAL A 70 -0.13 3.04 2.41
CA VAL A 70 0.65 1.88 1.92
C VAL A 70 2.11 2.27 1.61
N LYS A 71 2.36 3.44 1.02
CA LYS A 71 3.72 3.95 0.74
C LYS A 71 4.50 4.29 2.01
N ALA A 72 3.83 4.63 3.11
CA ALA A 72 4.44 4.87 4.41
C ALA A 72 4.76 3.58 5.18
N CYS A 73 4.35 2.41 4.66
CA CYS A 73 4.66 1.13 5.27
C CYS A 73 6.16 0.83 5.16
N THR A 74 6.85 0.80 6.28
CA THR A 74 8.26 0.42 6.34
C THR A 74 8.36 -1.02 6.83
N MET A 75 9.08 -1.88 6.10
CA MET A 75 9.57 -3.10 6.72
C MET A 75 10.63 -2.67 7.74
N ASP A 76 10.48 -3.08 9.00
CA ASP A 76 11.60 -3.05 9.93
C ASP A 76 12.75 -3.78 9.24
N SER A 77 13.78 -3.03 8.82
CA SER A 77 14.97 -3.64 8.29
C SER A 77 15.47 -4.55 9.41
N MET A 78 15.34 -5.85 9.24
CA MET A 78 15.88 -6.82 10.18
C MET A 78 17.35 -6.45 10.32
N SER A 79 17.68 -5.81 11.44
CA SER A 79 19.01 -5.30 11.72
C SER A 79 19.91 -6.51 11.60
N SER A 80 20.60 -6.61 10.47
CA SER A 80 21.45 -7.76 10.17
C SER A 80 22.61 -7.64 11.15
N LYS A 81 22.47 -8.26 12.32
CA LYS A 81 23.62 -8.66 13.10
C LYS A 81 24.29 -9.73 12.26
N SER A 82 25.23 -9.30 11.41
CA SER A 82 26.25 -10.20 10.91
C SER A 82 26.89 -10.85 12.13
N LEU A 83 26.71 -12.17 12.23
CA LEU A 83 27.49 -13.06 13.10
C LEU A 83 28.88 -13.28 12.50
#